data_AF-A0A0U2P4V0-F1
#
_entry.id   AF-A0A0U2P4V0-F1
#
_cell.length_a   1.000
_cell.length_b   1.000
_cell.length_c   1.000
_cell.angle_alpha   90.00
_cell.angle_beta   90.00
_cell.angle_gamma   90.00
#
_symmetry.space_group_name_H-M   'P 1'
#
loop_
_entity.id
_entity.type
_entity.pdbx_description
1 polymer ?
#
loop_
_entity_poly.entity_id
_entity_poly.type
_entity_poly.pdbx_seq_one_letter_code
_entity_poly.pdbx_strand_id
1 'polypeptide(L)'
;MGNFLLILVGCVIFILFVTFLHFGYDIESLVVAGIFILYSAEHIFNFFSRSSFKVAKLISGTVLHRPFALCFPALLIGLGYLIVEGT
;
A
#
# COMPACT_ATOMS: atom_id res chain seq x y z
N MET A 1 12.84 12.35 -10.35
CA MET A 1 12.97 10.94 -10.74
C MET A 1 12.65 9.96 -9.61
N GLY A 2 13.12 10.17 -8.37
CA GLY A 2 12.88 9.23 -7.24
C GLY A 2 11.41 8.88 -6.97
N ASN A 3 10.50 9.87 -6.89
CA ASN A 3 9.09 9.58 -6.58
C ASN A 3 8.36 8.75 -7.63
N PHE A 4 8.76 8.84 -8.91
CA PHE A 4 8.13 8.07 -9.98
C PHE A 4 8.49 6.58 -9.90
N LEU A 5 9.76 6.28 -9.61
CA LEU A 5 10.23 4.91 -9.41
C LEU A 5 9.50 4.24 -8.23
N LEU A 6 9.26 4.99 -7.15
CA LEU A 6 8.56 4.47 -5.98
C LEU A 6 7.12 4.05 -6.29
N ILE A 7 6.41 4.89 -7.06
CA ILE A 7 5.05 4.59 -7.50
C ILE A 7 5.07 3.36 -8.42
N LEU A 8 6.00 3.32 -9.38
CA LEU A 8 6.13 2.20 -10.31
C LEU A 8 6.34 0.87 -9.58
N VAL A 9 7.25 0.83 -8.61
CA VAL A 9 7.50 -0.37 -7.80
C VAL A 9 6.23 -0.78 -7.03
N GLY A 10 5.52 0.17 -6.42
CA GLY A 10 4.24 -0.11 -5.77
C GLY A 10 3.20 -0.71 -6.72
N CYS A 11 3.07 -0.17 -7.93
CA CYS A 11 2.18 -0.71 -8.96
C CYS A 11 2.57 -2.12 -9.38
N VAL A 12 3.86 -2.40 -9.57
CA VAL A 12 4.36 -3.75 -9.93
C VAL A 12 4.01 -4.75 -8.83
N ILE A 13 4.24 -4.42 -7.56
CA ILE A 13 3.90 -5.30 -6.44
C ILE A 13 2.38 -5.55 -6.40
N PHE A 14 1.55 -4.52 -6.61
CA PHE A 14 0.10 -4.68 -6.64
C PHE A 14 -0.39 -5.56 -7.80
N ILE A 15 0.19 -5.40 -8.99
CA ILE A 15 -0.13 -6.25 -10.16
C ILE A 15 0.26 -7.71 -9.89
N LEU A 16 1.42 -7.95 -9.26
CA LEU A 16 1.84 -9.30 -8.87
C LEU A 16 0.85 -9.92 -7.87
N PHE A 17 0.38 -9.14 -6.89
CA PHE A 17 -0.65 -9.59 -5.94
C PHE A 17 -1.92 -10.05 -6.67
N VAL A 18 -2.48 -9.20 -7.53
CA VAL A 18 -3.70 -9.51 -8.30
C VAL A 18 -3.49 -10.73 -9.19
N THR A 19 -2.32 -10.86 -9.81
CA THR A 19 -1.98 -11.98 -10.69
C THR A 19 -1.93 -13.29 -9.91
N PHE A 20 -1.22 -13.32 -8.79
CA PHE A 20 -1.14 -14.52 -7.94
C PHE A 20 -2.50 -14.91 -7.37
N LEU A 21 -3.30 -13.93 -6.96
CA LEU A 21 -4.64 -14.18 -6.47
C LEU A 21 -5.54 -14.77 -7.58
N HIS A 22 -5.49 -14.23 -8.79
CA HIS A 22 -6.28 -14.73 -9.92
C HIS A 22 -5.93 -16.17 -10.33
N PHE A 23 -4.65 -16.56 -10.20
CA PHE A 23 -4.20 -17.93 -10.50
C PHE A 23 -4.32 -18.89 -9.32
N GLY A 24 -4.85 -18.46 -8.16
CA GLY A 24 -5.04 -19.31 -6.97
C GLY A 24 -3.77 -19.61 -6.17
N TYR A 25 -2.74 -18.78 -6.30
CA TYR A 25 -1.52 -18.86 -5.49
C TYR A 25 -1.71 -18.13 -4.15
N ASP A 26 -2.44 -18.75 -3.23
CA ASP A 26 -2.89 -18.13 -1.97
C ASP A 26 -1.72 -17.68 -1.08
N ILE A 27 -0.69 -18.50 -0.93
CA ILE A 27 0.45 -18.19 -0.05
C ILE A 27 1.27 -17.04 -0.65
N GLU A 28 1.55 -17.10 -1.94
CA GLU A 28 2.31 -16.10 -2.68
C GLU A 28 1.56 -14.76 -2.70
N SER A 29 0.24 -14.78 -2.92
CA SER A 29 -0.58 -13.57 -2.89
C SER A 29 -0.56 -12.93 -1.50
N LEU A 30 -0.60 -13.72 -0.42
CA LEU A 30 -0.51 -13.21 0.95
C LEU A 30 0.87 -12.59 1.25
N VAL A 31 1.95 -13.23 0.78
CA VAL A 31 3.31 -12.69 0.93
C VAL A 31 3.45 -11.37 0.17
N VAL A 32 3.00 -11.31 -1.09
CA VAL A 32 3.08 -10.07 -1.90
C VAL A 32 2.20 -8.96 -1.32
N ALA A 33 1.01 -9.30 -0.79
CA ALA A 33 0.16 -8.35 -0.08
C ALA A 33 0.86 -7.76 1.15
N GLY A 34 1.55 -8.60 1.95
CA GLY A 34 2.35 -8.15 3.08
C GLY A 34 3.47 -7.20 2.68
N ILE A 35 4.21 -7.54 1.62
CA ILE A 35 5.27 -6.69 1.05
C ILE A 35 4.68 -5.34 0.59
N PHE A 36 3.55 -5.36 -0.13
CA PHE A 36 2.88 -4.15 -0.59
C PHE A 36 2.46 -3.24 0.55
N ILE A 37 1.89 -3.80 1.62
CA ILE A 37 1.45 -3.05 2.80
C ILE A 37 2.63 -2.37 3.48
N LEU A 38 3.71 -3.11 3.75
CA LEU A 38 4.90 -2.57 4.40
C LEU A 38 5.57 -1.49 3.55
N TYR A 39 5.78 -1.79 2.26
CA TYR A 39 6.37 -0.86 1.31
C TYR A 39 5.56 0.44 1.22
N SER A 40 4.25 0.33 1.01
CA SER A 40 3.37 1.49 0.90
C SER A 40 3.27 2.27 2.20
N ALA A 41 3.21 1.59 3.34
CA ALA A 41 3.13 2.24 4.65
C ALA A 41 4.38 3.07 4.94
N GLU A 42 5.58 2.55 4.65
CA GLU A 42 6.83 3.30 4.80
C GLU A 42 6.83 4.56 3.93
N HIS A 43 6.42 4.44 2.66
CA HIS A 43 6.40 5.58 1.75
C HIS A 43 5.32 6.61 2.10
N ILE A 44 4.15 6.17 2.55
CA ILE A 44 3.09 7.07 3.04
C ILE A 44 3.56 7.81 4.29
N PHE A 45 4.21 7.11 5.22
CA PHE A 45 4.77 7.72 6.44
C PHE A 45 5.85 8.77 6.12
N ASN A 46 6.75 8.43 5.19
CA ASN A 46 7.78 9.35 4.72
C ASN A 46 7.20 10.53 3.93
N PHE A 47 6.12 10.32 3.19
CA PHE A 47 5.41 11.38 2.47
C PHE A 47 4.78 12.37 3.44
N PHE A 48 4.01 11.90 4.43
CA PHE A 48 3.34 12.79 5.38
C PHE A 48 4.32 13.56 6.27
N SER A 49 5.41 12.94 6.71
CA SER A 49 6.44 13.61 7.52
C SER A 49 7.21 14.70 6.76
N ARG A 50 7.34 14.59 5.43
CA ARG A 50 8.07 15.53 4.58
C ARG A 50 7.18 16.50 3.80
N SER A 51 5.86 16.32 3.86
CA SER A 51 4.92 17.15 3.09
C SER A 51 4.81 18.57 3.67
N SER A 52 4.78 19.56 2.78
CA SER A 52 4.52 20.96 3.13
C SER A 52 3.03 21.26 3.35
N PHE A 53 2.14 20.31 3.04
CA PHE A 53 0.71 20.47 3.25
C PHE A 53 0.37 20.50 4.75
N LYS A 54 -0.34 21.55 5.18
CA LYS A 54 -0.78 21.73 6.58
C LYS A 54 -1.52 20.51 7.14
N VAL A 55 -2.41 19.91 6.34
CA VAL A 55 -3.21 18.74 6.75
C VAL A 55 -2.35 17.49 6.92
N ALA A 56 -1.45 17.21 5.96
CA ALA A 56 -0.50 16.09 6.04
C ALA A 56 0.43 16.22 7.26
N LYS A 57 0.92 17.43 7.51
CA LYS A 57 1.79 17.73 8.65
C LYS A 57 1.06 17.59 9.99
N LEU A 58 -0.22 18.01 10.06
CA LEU A 58 -1.08 17.81 11.22
C LEU A 58 -1.21 16.32 11.55
N ILE A 59 -1.53 15.50 10.54
CA ILE A 59 -1.68 14.04 10.70
C ILE A 59 -0.36 13.42 11.17
N SER A 60 0.79 13.86 10.61
CA SER A 60 2.10 13.31 10.94
C SER A 60 2.49 13.43 12.42
N GLY A 61 1.97 14.45 13.11
CA GLY A 61 2.21 14.70 14.53
C GLY A 61 1.26 13.95 15.48
N THR A 62 0.28 13.22 14.94
CA THR A 62 -0.68 12.46 15.75
C THR A 62 -0.23 11.01 15.95
N VAL A 63 -0.70 10.38 17.03
CA VAL A 63 -0.53 8.93 17.27
C VAL A 63 -1.20 8.10 16.17
N LEU A 64 -2.21 8.67 15.48
CA LEU A 64 -2.94 8.03 14.39
C LEU A 64 -2.15 7.94 13.07
N HIS A 65 -1.00 8.59 12.96
CA HIS A 65 -0.19 8.59 11.75
C HIS A 65 0.21 7.17 11.30
N ARG A 66 0.71 6.34 12.23
CA ARG A 66 1.16 4.96 11.96
C ARG A 66 0.02 4.03 11.56
N PRO A 67 -1.09 3.93 12.32
CA PRO A 67 -2.20 3.08 11.92
C PRO A 67 -2.81 3.53 10.59
N PHE A 68 -2.89 4.84 10.31
CA PHE A 68 -3.41 5.31 9.02
C PHE A 68 -2.52 4.88 7.84
N ALA A 69 -1.20 4.98 7.98
CA ALA A 69 -0.25 4.58 6.94
C ALA A 69 -0.30 3.06 6.64
N LEU A 70 -0.68 2.24 7.61
CA LEU A 70 -0.85 0.79 7.45
C LEU A 70 -2.26 0.41 6.94
N CYS A 71 -3.31 1.05 7.46
CA CYS A 71 -4.68 0.73 7.09
C CYS A 71 -4.98 1.07 5.63
N PHE A 72 -4.42 2.17 5.12
CA PHE A 72 -4.67 2.59 3.74
C PHE A 72 -4.26 1.54 2.69
N PRO A 73 -3.01 1.02 2.68
CA PRO A 73 -2.64 -0.03 1.74
C PRO A 73 -3.32 -1.37 2.02
N ALA A 74 -3.66 -1.67 3.28
CA ALA A 74 -4.45 -2.87 3.60
C ALA A 74 -5.85 -2.82 2.98
N LEU A 75 -6.50 -1.65 2.97
CA LEU A 75 -7.78 -1.45 2.29
C LEU A 75 -7.67 -1.66 0.78
N LEU A 76 -6.57 -1.21 0.15
CA LEU A 76 -6.34 -1.44 -1.28
C LEU A 76 -6.20 -2.92 -1.62
N ILE A 77 -5.49 -3.69 -0.79
CA ILE A 77 -5.40 -5.15 -0.94
C ILE A 77 -6.77 -5.80 -0.78
N GLY A 78 -7.55 -5.41 0.24
CA GLY A 78 -8.90 -5.92 0.45
C GLY A 78 -9.85 -5.64 -0.72
N LEU A 79 -9.76 -4.44 -1.31
CA LEU A 79 -10.51 -4.10 -2.51
C LEU A 79 -10.06 -4.94 -3.72
N GLY A 80 -8.75 -5.11 -3.92
CA GLY A 80 -8.22 -5.97 -4.98
C GLY A 80 -8.71 -7.41 -4.85
N TYR A 81 -8.75 -7.92 -3.62
CA TYR A 81 -9.27 -9.25 -3.32
C TYR A 81 -10.76 -9.41 -3.69
N LEU A 82 -11.60 -8.47 -3.24
CA LEU A 82 -13.04 -8.48 -3.55
C LEU A 82 -13.31 -8.40 -5.06
N ILE A 83 -12.50 -7.67 -5.81
CA ILE A 83 -12.62 -7.57 -7.26
C ILE A 83 -12.32 -8.91 -7.94
N VAL A 84 -11.27 -9.62 -7.49
CA VAL A 84 -10.84 -10.88 -8.13
C VAL A 84 -11.72 -12.06 -7.74
N GLU A 85 -12.19 -12.15 -6.49
CA GLU A 85 -13.10 -13.23 -6.10
C GLU A 85 -14.56 -12.98 -6.53
N GLY A 86 -14.92 -11.73 -6.79
CA GLY A 86 -16.24 -11.36 -7.29
C GLY A 86 -16.45 -11.59 -8.79
N THR A 87 -15.40 -11.94 -9.55
CA THR A 87 -15.40 -12.23 -10.99
C THR A 87 -15.31 -13.72 -11.28
#